data_AF-A0A367JPE5-F1
#
_entry.id   AF-A0A367JPE5-F1
#
_cell.length_a   1.000
_cell.length_b   1.000
_cell.length_c   1.000
_cell.angle_alpha   90.00
_cell.angle_beta   90.00
_cell.angle_gamma   90.00
#
_symmetry.space_group_name_H-M   'P 1'
#
loop_
_entity.id
_entity.type
_entity.pdbx_description
1 polymer ?
#
loop_
_entity_poly.entity_id
_entity_poly.type
_entity_poly.pdbx_seq_one_letter_code
_entity_poly.pdbx_strand_id
1 'polypeptide(L)'
;MSVFITVGSTGFDELIKVTTSRLFLDCLSQLNYKRIVYQYGSSEPVFKRNLMDYKGNMDIEGYQYKPSITNDIQAADIVIGHAGSGTILQTLRLNKKLIVVVNKSLMDNHQYELAQAMHIKNYAICSDTSDLVNTIQTIHRFKPAIFPEANERVFAEIVNRHMVFASSTSAAYQHYYFSIPTQIQLLAQKPNIYLSITSCNQPELIAFLSTSNTTEPQNGIRLDNTHGLITWNSNHSVSEIWIAISANQTKDNSGQWSYEIAASTQQIMHPVYVDSDPTAPYITLDDTDRNSALFLSNILSEPFPNSTILITSGQPTDLSWSLCAAKLHSVPQLSINRTITTRGPTNATRYQFLISNLTDDTSYQAYLLQETNGVTGISTPIPIKTKASAVCQLIYDLPFCNQVAYSVPSNSAVSRWDLAAQYDTQAQALFDPFDVSLSQFNCESTQYSLVRNCTDCYRDYKTWLCSVTIPRCTDLTSSAGLIQGSDNIKAAPAVRDVPVNGSRNPWIDSTLQPSAWTELLPCIDLCYHVVQSCPPYLQFFCPVGDLASVQYGYWQTGNATVNGTTYQFNLNNPTCNRMGLDVKLLTLSSQGHKLRIFSCSFCIVFFVIFILL
;
A
#
# COMPACT_ATOMS: atom_id res chain seq x y z
N MET A 1 24.30 -3.95 -50.26
CA MET A 1 22.95 -3.82 -49.70
C MET A 1 22.18 -5.11 -49.93
N SER A 2 21.35 -5.49 -48.98
CA SER A 2 20.60 -6.76 -48.95
C SER A 2 19.09 -6.51 -48.83
N VAL A 3 18.31 -7.31 -49.56
CA VAL A 3 16.85 -7.29 -49.49
C VAL A 3 16.36 -8.62 -48.92
N PHE A 4 15.46 -8.56 -47.94
CA PHE A 4 14.79 -9.74 -47.42
C PHE A 4 13.32 -9.74 -47.85
N ILE A 5 12.89 -10.82 -48.49
CA ILE A 5 11.53 -10.97 -49.02
C ILE A 5 10.84 -12.09 -48.25
N THR A 6 9.67 -11.81 -47.67
CA THR A 6 8.92 -12.78 -46.87
C THR A 6 7.45 -12.84 -47.27
N VAL A 7 6.93 -14.06 -47.45
CA VAL A 7 5.50 -14.31 -47.67
C VAL A 7 4.71 -14.49 -46.37
N GLY A 8 5.37 -14.50 -45.21
CA GLY A 8 4.74 -14.79 -43.92
C GLY A 8 4.54 -16.29 -43.67
N SER A 9 3.48 -16.64 -42.92
CA SER A 9 3.13 -18.02 -42.59
C SER A 9 2.33 -18.72 -43.71
N THR A 10 1.68 -17.95 -44.58
CA THR A 10 0.93 -18.42 -45.75
C THR A 10 1.73 -18.20 -47.04
N GLY A 11 1.52 -19.04 -48.06
CA GLY A 11 2.17 -18.83 -49.36
C GLY A 11 1.59 -17.63 -50.11
N PHE A 12 2.42 -16.95 -50.91
CA PHE A 12 1.99 -15.84 -51.75
C PHE A 12 2.68 -15.87 -53.11
N ASP A 13 2.10 -16.66 -54.00
CA ASP A 13 2.66 -16.96 -55.32
C ASP A 13 2.84 -15.71 -56.20
N GLU A 14 1.88 -14.77 -56.16
CA GLU A 14 1.95 -13.53 -56.95
C GLU A 14 3.09 -12.61 -56.49
N LEU A 15 3.35 -12.50 -55.18
CA LEU A 15 4.49 -11.74 -54.68
C LEU A 15 5.82 -12.36 -55.13
N ILE A 16 5.96 -13.68 -55.02
CA ILE A 16 7.16 -14.39 -55.48
C ILE A 16 7.34 -14.24 -56.99
N LYS A 17 6.26 -14.33 -57.77
CA LYS A 17 6.30 -14.14 -59.22
C LYS A 17 6.76 -12.74 -59.64
N VAL A 18 6.25 -11.69 -58.99
CA VAL A 18 6.68 -10.30 -59.27
C VAL A 18 8.11 -10.06 -58.83
N THR A 19 8.47 -10.53 -57.63
CA THR A 19 9.81 -10.31 -57.06
C THR A 19 10.90 -11.16 -57.69
N THR A 20 10.55 -12.23 -58.42
CA THR A 20 11.49 -13.02 -59.24
C THR A 20 11.48 -12.60 -60.72
N SER A 21 10.69 -11.59 -61.11
CA SER A 21 10.66 -11.07 -62.48
C SER A 21 11.93 -10.29 -62.82
N ARG A 22 12.34 -10.32 -64.10
CA ARG A 22 13.53 -9.58 -64.57
C ARG A 22 13.43 -8.08 -64.29
N LEU A 23 12.26 -7.48 -64.50
CA LEU A 23 12.02 -6.06 -64.24
C LEU A 23 12.34 -5.66 -62.79
N PHE A 24 11.97 -6.50 -61.83
CA PHE A 24 12.23 -6.26 -60.42
C PHE A 24 13.72 -6.46 -60.06
N LEU A 25 14.33 -7.55 -60.55
CA LEU A 25 15.74 -7.87 -60.28
C LEU A 25 16.69 -6.84 -60.92
N ASP A 26 16.39 -6.38 -62.14
CA ASP A 26 17.17 -5.33 -62.81
C ASP A 26 17.04 -3.98 -62.08
N CYS A 27 15.83 -3.66 -61.60
CA CYS A 27 15.60 -2.46 -60.80
C CYS A 27 16.40 -2.49 -59.49
N LEU A 28 16.43 -3.62 -58.78
CA LEU A 28 17.24 -3.78 -57.57
C LEU A 28 18.74 -3.71 -57.85
N SER A 29 19.20 -4.27 -58.98
CA SER A 29 20.61 -4.16 -59.39
C SER A 29 21.00 -2.71 -59.68
N GLN A 30 20.13 -1.91 -60.30
CA GLN A 30 20.36 -0.47 -60.53
C GLN A 30 20.45 0.33 -59.23
N LEU A 31 19.77 -0.13 -58.18
CA LEU A 31 19.79 0.48 -56.84
C LEU A 31 20.93 -0.05 -55.94
N ASN A 32 21.92 -0.76 -56.51
CA ASN A 32 23.09 -1.33 -55.81
C ASN A 32 22.78 -2.43 -54.76
N TYR A 33 21.64 -3.11 -54.87
CA TYR A 33 21.38 -4.33 -54.09
C TYR A 33 22.05 -5.53 -54.77
N LYS A 34 22.88 -6.26 -54.02
CA LYS A 34 23.69 -7.38 -54.55
C LYS A 34 23.22 -8.75 -54.06
N ARG A 35 22.45 -8.78 -52.97
CA ARG A 35 21.99 -9.99 -52.30
C ARG A 35 20.50 -9.91 -51.98
N ILE A 36 19.76 -10.96 -52.30
CA ILE A 36 18.34 -11.12 -51.95
C ILE A 36 18.14 -12.46 -51.27
N VAL A 37 17.43 -12.44 -50.14
CA VAL A 37 17.04 -13.64 -49.41
C VAL A 37 15.53 -13.76 -49.42
N TYR A 38 15.02 -14.88 -49.92
CA TYR A 38 13.59 -15.19 -50.00
C TYR A 38 13.18 -16.20 -48.94
N GLN A 39 12.18 -15.85 -48.14
CA GLN A 39 11.34 -16.81 -47.46
C GLN A 39 10.11 -17.04 -48.34
N TYR A 40 10.11 -18.14 -49.11
CA TYR A 40 9.05 -18.42 -50.09
C TYR A 40 7.90 -19.28 -49.54
N GLY A 41 8.03 -19.85 -48.34
CA GLY A 41 6.96 -20.64 -47.72
C GLY A 41 6.44 -21.77 -48.62
N SER A 42 5.12 -21.90 -48.80
CA SER A 42 4.53 -22.89 -49.71
C SER A 42 4.69 -22.56 -51.21
N SER A 43 5.25 -21.40 -51.57
CA SER A 43 5.44 -20.92 -52.96
C SER A 43 6.76 -21.39 -53.61
N GLU A 44 7.41 -22.41 -53.05
CA GLU A 44 8.67 -22.99 -53.57
C GLU A 44 8.63 -23.38 -55.06
N PRO A 45 7.55 -23.98 -55.61
CA PRO A 45 7.52 -24.38 -57.02
C PRO A 45 7.61 -23.19 -57.98
N VAL A 46 7.04 -22.04 -57.58
CA VAL A 46 7.06 -20.80 -58.36
C VAL A 46 8.46 -20.17 -58.31
N PHE A 47 9.07 -20.15 -57.12
CA PHE A 47 10.43 -19.66 -56.90
C PHE A 47 11.45 -20.41 -57.76
N LYS A 48 11.44 -21.75 -57.70
CA LYS A 48 12.38 -22.57 -58.49
C LYS A 48 12.17 -22.40 -59.99
N ARG A 49 10.92 -22.43 -60.46
CA ARG A 49 10.59 -22.34 -61.89
C ARG A 49 11.08 -21.02 -62.52
N ASN A 50 10.86 -19.90 -61.85
CA ASN A 50 11.22 -18.58 -62.39
C ASN A 50 12.73 -18.31 -62.35
N LEU A 51 13.47 -18.96 -61.45
CA LEU A 51 14.92 -18.78 -61.32
C LEU A 51 15.74 -19.76 -62.17
N MET A 52 15.14 -20.81 -62.75
CA MET A 52 15.87 -21.76 -63.61
C MET A 52 16.52 -21.09 -64.84
N ASP A 53 15.90 -20.03 -65.37
CA ASP A 53 16.37 -19.31 -66.56
C ASP A 53 17.09 -17.98 -66.23
N TYR A 54 17.46 -17.75 -64.96
CA TYR A 54 18.10 -16.51 -64.54
C TYR A 54 19.62 -16.55 -64.79
N LYS A 55 20.11 -15.64 -65.65
CA LYS A 55 21.54 -15.42 -65.93
C LYS A 55 21.99 -14.02 -65.48
N GLY A 56 21.73 -13.67 -64.23
CA GLY A 56 22.15 -12.37 -63.64
C GLY A 56 23.26 -12.51 -62.61
N ASN A 57 23.85 -11.37 -62.21
CA ASN A 57 24.98 -11.27 -61.29
C ASN A 57 24.54 -10.99 -59.82
N MET A 58 23.36 -11.49 -59.44
CA MET A 58 22.75 -11.24 -58.13
C MET A 58 22.78 -12.52 -57.30
N ASP A 59 23.19 -12.39 -56.03
CA ASP A 59 23.22 -13.48 -55.07
C ASP A 59 21.80 -13.70 -54.51
N ILE A 60 21.15 -14.79 -54.95
CA ILE A 60 19.76 -15.11 -54.61
C ILE A 60 19.74 -16.39 -53.78
N GLU A 61 19.32 -16.25 -52.52
CA GLU A 61 19.10 -17.37 -51.61
C GLU A 61 17.62 -17.50 -51.28
N GLY A 62 17.14 -18.72 -51.05
CA GLY A 62 15.75 -18.97 -50.70
C GLY A 62 15.61 -20.11 -49.70
N TYR A 63 14.67 -19.98 -48.77
CA TYR A 63 14.28 -21.05 -47.85
C TYR A 63 12.76 -21.08 -47.63
N GLN A 64 12.27 -22.20 -47.11
CA GLN A 64 10.84 -22.42 -46.86
C GLN A 64 10.39 -21.70 -45.58
N TYR A 65 10.77 -22.23 -44.42
CA TYR A 65 10.46 -21.66 -43.10
C TYR A 65 11.67 -21.80 -42.17
N LYS A 66 11.86 -20.81 -41.29
CA LYS A 66 12.82 -20.86 -40.18
C LYS A 66 12.09 -20.61 -38.85
N PRO A 67 12.59 -21.14 -37.71
CA PRO A 67 12.02 -20.85 -36.39
C PRO A 67 12.06 -19.36 -36.03
N SER A 68 13.01 -18.60 -36.58
CA SER A 68 13.12 -17.17 -36.40
C SER A 68 13.66 -16.50 -37.66
N ILE A 69 13.02 -15.40 -38.05
CA ILE A 69 13.43 -14.54 -39.17
C ILE A 69 14.15 -13.26 -38.69
N THR A 70 14.37 -13.11 -37.38
CA THR A 70 14.97 -11.89 -36.78
C THR A 70 16.34 -11.59 -37.38
N ASN A 71 17.20 -12.61 -37.52
CA ASN A 71 18.56 -12.45 -38.02
C ASN A 71 18.57 -12.03 -39.50
N ASP A 72 17.62 -12.56 -40.30
CA ASP A 72 17.49 -12.21 -41.71
C ASP A 72 16.97 -10.77 -41.88
N ILE A 73 16.01 -10.34 -41.04
CA ILE A 73 15.54 -8.94 -40.98
C ILE A 73 16.67 -8.00 -40.56
N GLN A 74 17.46 -8.38 -39.56
CA GLN A 74 18.57 -7.55 -39.06
C GLN A 74 19.69 -7.40 -40.10
N ALA A 75 19.97 -8.46 -40.86
CA ALA A 75 20.95 -8.45 -41.94
C ALA A 75 20.47 -7.72 -43.21
N ALA A 76 19.16 -7.46 -43.34
CA ALA A 76 18.57 -6.76 -44.47
C ALA A 76 18.57 -5.23 -44.31
N ASP A 77 18.70 -4.53 -45.42
CA ASP A 77 18.50 -3.07 -45.49
C ASP A 77 17.02 -2.71 -45.74
N ILE A 78 16.34 -3.55 -46.53
CA ILE A 78 14.91 -3.45 -46.83
C ILE A 78 14.26 -4.81 -46.63
N VAL A 79 13.09 -4.79 -45.98
CA VAL A 79 12.19 -5.94 -45.90
C VAL A 79 10.97 -5.69 -46.78
N ILE A 80 10.64 -6.66 -47.63
CA ILE A 80 9.46 -6.62 -48.52
C ILE A 80 8.63 -7.86 -48.22
N GLY A 81 7.34 -7.70 -47.96
CA GLY A 81 6.54 -8.88 -47.73
C GLY A 81 5.06 -8.64 -47.57
N HIS A 82 4.32 -9.74 -47.70
CA HIS A 82 2.95 -9.83 -47.23
C HIS A 82 3.00 -10.12 -45.74
N ALA A 83 3.36 -9.08 -45.00
CA ALA A 83 3.71 -9.20 -43.60
C ALA A 83 2.42 -9.28 -42.78
N GLY A 84 2.16 -10.42 -42.14
CA GLY A 84 1.23 -10.49 -41.02
C GLY A 84 1.65 -9.51 -39.91
N SER A 85 0.73 -9.17 -39.01
CA SER A 85 0.95 -8.16 -37.95
C SER A 85 2.24 -8.40 -37.14
N GLY A 86 2.59 -9.65 -36.86
CA GLY A 86 3.83 -10.03 -36.16
C GLY A 86 5.11 -9.61 -36.91
N THR A 87 5.19 -9.88 -38.22
CA THR A 87 6.36 -9.55 -39.05
C THR A 87 6.51 -8.05 -39.25
N ILE A 88 5.39 -7.32 -39.36
CA ILE A 88 5.38 -5.85 -39.43
C ILE A 88 6.00 -5.26 -38.16
N LEU A 89 5.48 -5.64 -36.99
CA LEU A 89 5.95 -5.11 -35.71
C LEU A 89 7.41 -5.47 -35.44
N GLN A 90 7.82 -6.69 -35.77
CA GLN A 90 9.21 -7.13 -35.61
C GLN A 90 10.18 -6.32 -36.47
N THR A 91 9.81 -6.01 -37.72
CA THR A 91 10.63 -5.20 -38.63
C THR A 91 10.73 -3.75 -38.16
N LEU A 92 9.60 -3.17 -37.71
CA LEU A 92 9.54 -1.81 -37.19
C LEU A 92 10.37 -1.65 -35.91
N ARG A 93 10.33 -2.64 -35.01
CA ARG A 93 11.15 -2.65 -33.78
C ARG A 93 12.66 -2.73 -34.06
N LEU A 94 13.05 -3.36 -35.16
CA LEU A 94 14.45 -3.42 -35.60
C LEU A 94 14.88 -2.19 -36.42
N ASN A 95 14.04 -1.15 -36.51
CA ASN A 95 14.29 0.09 -37.24
C ASN A 95 14.67 -0.13 -38.72
N LYS A 96 14.06 -1.14 -39.36
CA LYS A 96 14.31 -1.47 -40.77
C LYS A 96 13.26 -0.86 -41.69
N LYS A 97 13.65 -0.58 -42.94
CA LYS A 97 12.71 -0.10 -43.97
C LYS A 97 11.79 -1.25 -44.37
N LEU A 98 10.48 -1.02 -44.30
CA LEU A 98 9.47 -2.03 -44.58
C LEU A 98 8.55 -1.59 -45.72
N ILE A 99 8.40 -2.47 -46.72
CA ILE A 99 7.36 -2.40 -47.76
C ILE A 99 6.35 -3.52 -47.51
N VAL A 100 5.12 -3.15 -47.17
CA VAL A 100 4.02 -4.09 -46.95
C VAL A 100 3.26 -4.25 -48.25
N VAL A 101 3.29 -5.45 -48.82
CA VAL A 101 2.59 -5.78 -50.06
C VAL A 101 1.24 -6.42 -49.73
N VAL A 102 0.16 -5.71 -50.03
CA VAL A 102 -1.20 -6.20 -49.80
C VAL A 102 -1.65 -7.10 -50.94
N ASN A 103 -2.28 -8.22 -50.60
CA ASN A 103 -2.87 -9.12 -51.59
C ASN A 103 -4.30 -8.66 -51.91
N LYS A 104 -4.54 -8.15 -53.13
CA LYS A 104 -5.88 -7.71 -53.56
C LYS A 104 -6.84 -8.87 -53.86
N SER A 105 -6.34 -10.10 -54.00
CA SER A 105 -7.12 -11.29 -54.35
C SER A 105 -7.70 -12.02 -53.12
N LEU A 106 -7.13 -11.79 -51.93
CA LEU A 106 -7.68 -12.24 -50.66
C LEU A 106 -8.38 -11.02 -50.02
N MET A 107 -9.71 -11.05 -50.02
CA MET A 107 -10.57 -9.93 -49.61
C MET A 107 -10.62 -9.76 -48.07
N ASP A 108 -9.46 -9.77 -47.40
CA ASP A 108 -9.35 -9.57 -45.94
C ASP A 108 -9.04 -8.09 -45.63
N ASN A 109 -10.08 -7.31 -45.32
CA ASN A 109 -9.98 -5.87 -45.01
C ASN A 109 -8.96 -5.54 -43.90
N HIS A 110 -8.76 -6.46 -42.95
CA HIS A 110 -7.92 -6.24 -41.77
C HIS A 110 -6.44 -5.98 -42.06
N GLN A 111 -5.87 -6.61 -43.10
CA GLN A 111 -4.45 -6.44 -43.42
C GLN A 111 -4.18 -5.13 -44.15
N TYR A 112 -5.12 -4.72 -45.00
CA TYR A 112 -5.07 -3.44 -45.70
C TYR A 112 -5.20 -2.26 -44.72
N GLU A 113 -6.11 -2.33 -43.74
CA GLU A 113 -6.27 -1.31 -42.71
C GLU A 113 -4.98 -1.08 -41.91
N LEU A 114 -4.30 -2.16 -41.49
CA LEU A 114 -3.04 -2.07 -40.76
C LEU A 114 -1.93 -1.46 -41.63
N ALA A 115 -1.79 -1.92 -42.88
CA ALA A 115 -0.78 -1.39 -43.80
C ALA A 115 -1.02 0.10 -44.11
N GLN A 116 -2.28 0.50 -44.29
CA GLN A 116 -2.67 1.89 -44.55
C GLN A 116 -2.41 2.78 -43.33
N ALA A 117 -2.75 2.32 -42.12
CA ALA A 117 -2.48 3.06 -40.89
C ALA A 117 -0.96 3.30 -40.67
N MET A 118 -0.13 2.29 -40.97
CA MET A 118 1.33 2.42 -40.88
C MET A 118 1.91 3.34 -41.96
N HIS A 119 1.29 3.38 -43.15
CA HIS A 119 1.66 4.30 -44.21
C HIS A 119 1.33 5.76 -43.87
N ILE A 120 0.12 6.02 -43.37
CA ILE A 120 -0.31 7.37 -42.94
C ILE A 120 0.60 7.92 -41.84
N LYS A 121 1.01 7.07 -40.90
CA LYS A 121 1.92 7.45 -39.80
C LYS A 121 3.41 7.45 -40.20
N ASN A 122 3.73 7.23 -41.48
CA ASN A 122 5.09 7.23 -42.02
C ASN A 122 6.05 6.20 -41.37
N TYR A 123 5.51 5.05 -40.93
CA TYR A 123 6.30 3.93 -40.38
C TYR A 123 6.69 2.90 -41.46
N ALA A 124 5.80 2.63 -42.43
CA ALA A 124 6.03 1.68 -43.52
C ALA A 124 5.42 2.18 -44.84
N ILE A 125 5.77 1.57 -45.97
CA ILE A 125 5.12 1.85 -47.26
C ILE A 125 4.12 0.74 -47.58
N CYS A 126 2.86 1.12 -47.81
CA CYS A 126 1.86 0.20 -48.32
C CYS A 126 1.95 0.19 -49.86
N SER A 127 2.09 -1.00 -50.45
CA SER A 127 2.18 -1.19 -51.90
C SER A 127 1.39 -2.43 -52.31
N ASP A 128 1.15 -2.59 -53.60
CA ASP A 128 0.52 -3.76 -54.19
C ASP A 128 1.47 -4.46 -55.17
N THR A 129 1.10 -5.65 -55.64
CA THR A 129 1.93 -6.41 -56.57
C THR A 129 2.14 -5.73 -57.92
N SER A 130 1.25 -4.81 -58.32
CA SER A 130 1.36 -4.04 -59.57
C SER A 130 2.29 -2.82 -59.45
N ASP A 131 2.35 -2.18 -58.28
CA ASP A 131 3.06 -0.93 -58.03
C ASP A 131 4.37 -1.11 -57.26
N LEU A 132 4.71 -2.36 -56.92
CA LEU A 132 5.93 -2.71 -56.18
C LEU A 132 7.21 -2.20 -56.87
N VAL A 133 7.26 -2.22 -58.20
CA VAL A 133 8.41 -1.76 -59.00
C VAL A 133 8.57 -0.22 -58.92
N ASN A 134 7.48 0.54 -58.88
CA ASN A 134 7.56 1.99 -58.68
C ASN A 134 7.90 2.34 -57.22
N THR A 135 7.36 1.56 -56.29
CA THR A 135 7.60 1.73 -54.85
C THR A 135 9.07 1.51 -54.50
N ILE A 136 9.72 0.51 -55.09
CA ILE A 136 11.15 0.26 -54.82
C ILE A 136 12.04 1.39 -55.36
N GLN A 137 11.68 2.04 -56.47
CA GLN A 137 12.43 3.19 -56.99
C GLN A 137 12.38 4.40 -56.05
N THR A 138 11.29 4.56 -55.30
CA THR A 138 11.11 5.68 -54.37
C THR A 138 11.62 5.40 -52.95
N ILE A 139 12.08 4.18 -52.66
CA ILE A 139 12.50 3.72 -51.32
C ILE A 139 13.69 4.51 -50.73
N HIS A 140 14.54 5.08 -51.58
CA HIS A 140 15.68 5.90 -51.12
C HIS A 140 15.22 7.22 -50.50
N ARG A 141 14.05 7.74 -50.91
CA ARG A 141 13.45 8.96 -50.34
C ARG A 141 12.71 8.70 -49.04
N PHE A 142 12.36 7.45 -48.76
CA PHE A 142 11.65 7.06 -47.55
C PHE A 142 12.57 7.02 -46.32
N LYS A 143 12.26 7.86 -45.34
CA LYS A 143 12.84 7.86 -44.00
C LYS A 143 11.74 7.49 -42.99
N PRO A 144 11.75 6.25 -42.45
CA PRO A 144 10.71 5.82 -41.52
C PRO A 144 10.82 6.60 -40.20
N ALA A 145 9.67 6.97 -39.63
CA ALA A 145 9.60 7.47 -38.26
C ALA A 145 9.96 6.36 -37.26
N ILE A 146 10.52 6.72 -36.10
CA ILE A 146 10.86 5.76 -35.04
C ILE A 146 9.57 5.21 -34.44
N PHE A 147 9.42 3.88 -34.44
CA PHE A 147 8.27 3.24 -33.83
C PHE A 147 8.39 3.31 -32.29
N PRO A 148 7.37 3.80 -31.55
CA PRO A 148 7.46 4.01 -30.12
C PRO A 148 7.62 2.69 -29.35
N GLU A 149 8.30 2.73 -28.20
CA GLU A 149 8.39 1.59 -27.29
C GLU A 149 7.01 1.23 -26.71
N ALA A 150 6.81 -0.05 -26.40
CA ALA A 150 5.56 -0.53 -25.82
C ALA A 150 5.38 0.07 -24.42
N ASN A 151 4.36 0.91 -24.25
CA ASN A 151 4.00 1.48 -22.95
C ASN A 151 2.82 0.68 -22.37
N GLU A 152 3.14 -0.23 -21.43
CA GLU A 152 2.16 -1.10 -20.78
C GLU A 152 1.06 -0.32 -20.06
N ARG A 153 1.36 0.86 -19.52
CA ARG A 153 0.37 1.70 -18.81
C ARG A 153 -0.66 2.31 -19.77
N VAL A 154 -0.20 2.88 -20.89
CA VAL A 154 -1.09 3.46 -21.92
C VAL A 154 -1.97 2.37 -22.53
N PHE A 155 -1.42 1.18 -22.74
CA PHE A 155 -2.19 0.04 -23.20
C PHE A 155 -3.27 -0.36 -22.19
N ALA A 156 -2.94 -0.51 -20.91
CA ALA A 156 -3.91 -0.82 -19.86
C ALA A 156 -5.00 0.26 -19.74
N GLU A 157 -4.67 1.55 -19.90
CA GLU A 157 -5.67 2.63 -19.94
C GLU A 157 -6.63 2.51 -21.14
N ILE A 158 -6.10 2.21 -22.33
CA ILE A 158 -6.92 1.99 -23.54
C ILE A 158 -7.80 0.75 -23.36
N VAL A 159 -7.27 -0.34 -22.79
CA VAL A 159 -8.02 -1.56 -22.47
C VAL A 159 -9.15 -1.24 -21.51
N ASN A 160 -8.88 -0.57 -20.38
CA ASN A 160 -9.88 -0.20 -19.38
C ASN A 160 -11.00 0.65 -20.01
N ARG A 161 -10.67 1.57 -20.93
CA ARG A 161 -11.67 2.39 -21.63
C ARG A 161 -12.58 1.60 -22.57
N HIS A 162 -12.13 0.45 -23.09
CA HIS A 162 -12.90 -0.38 -24.03
C HIS A 162 -13.41 -1.69 -23.42
N MET A 163 -13.23 -1.92 -22.12
CA MET A 163 -13.82 -3.07 -21.44
C MET A 163 -15.34 -3.03 -21.56
N VAL A 164 -15.93 -4.16 -21.94
CA VAL A 164 -17.38 -4.32 -21.97
C VAL A 164 -17.82 -4.86 -20.61
N PHE A 165 -18.69 -4.12 -19.92
CA PHE A 165 -19.39 -4.56 -18.71
C PHE A 165 -20.85 -4.86 -19.06
N ALA A 166 -21.27 -6.10 -18.87
CA ALA A 166 -22.66 -6.51 -19.03
C ALA A 166 -23.15 -7.19 -17.74
N SER A 167 -24.40 -6.94 -17.38
CA SER A 167 -25.05 -7.58 -16.23
C SER A 167 -26.37 -8.23 -16.63
N SER A 168 -26.70 -9.35 -15.98
CA SER A 168 -28.01 -10.01 -16.11
C SER A 168 -28.43 -10.60 -14.76
N THR A 169 -29.74 -10.70 -14.54
CA THR A 169 -30.30 -11.21 -13.28
C THR A 169 -31.00 -12.55 -13.51
N SER A 170 -30.75 -13.51 -12.63
CA SER A 170 -31.45 -14.79 -12.54
C SER A 170 -32.19 -14.89 -11.21
N ALA A 171 -33.02 -15.92 -11.01
CA ALA A 171 -33.82 -16.08 -9.79
C ALA A 171 -32.99 -16.15 -8.49
N ALA A 172 -31.71 -16.55 -8.54
CA ALA A 172 -30.84 -16.68 -7.37
C ALA A 172 -29.53 -15.88 -7.44
N TYR A 173 -29.06 -15.50 -8.63
CA TYR A 173 -27.76 -14.86 -8.84
C TYR A 173 -27.83 -13.62 -9.74
N GLN A 174 -27.02 -12.61 -9.42
CA GLN A 174 -26.67 -11.51 -10.31
C GLN A 174 -25.38 -11.87 -11.06
N HIS A 175 -25.43 -11.84 -12.39
CA HIS A 175 -24.34 -12.22 -13.26
C HIS A 175 -23.66 -10.99 -13.84
N TYR A 176 -22.34 -11.02 -13.89
CA TYR A 176 -21.51 -10.00 -14.53
C TYR A 176 -20.53 -10.64 -15.49
N TYR A 177 -20.27 -9.92 -16.58
CA TYR A 177 -19.30 -10.30 -17.58
C TYR A 177 -18.35 -9.14 -17.83
N PHE A 178 -17.05 -9.44 -17.78
CA PHE A 178 -16.00 -8.52 -18.18
C PHE A 178 -15.14 -9.18 -19.25
N SER A 179 -14.89 -8.46 -20.33
CA SER A 179 -13.99 -8.93 -21.38
C SER A 179 -13.09 -7.82 -21.91
N ILE A 180 -11.89 -8.23 -22.30
CA ILE A 180 -10.93 -7.39 -23.02
C ILE A 180 -11.22 -7.57 -24.52
N PRO A 181 -11.55 -6.51 -25.28
CA PRO A 181 -11.83 -6.63 -26.71
C PRO A 181 -10.67 -7.26 -27.51
N THR A 182 -10.99 -8.15 -28.43
CA THR A 182 -10.03 -8.89 -29.29
C THR A 182 -9.10 -7.98 -30.11
N GLN A 183 -9.56 -6.79 -30.52
CA GLN A 183 -8.73 -5.81 -31.23
C GLN A 183 -7.54 -5.30 -30.41
N ILE A 184 -7.68 -5.29 -29.09
CA ILE A 184 -6.64 -4.83 -28.15
C ILE A 184 -5.72 -6.00 -27.75
N GLN A 185 -6.23 -7.23 -27.73
CA GLN A 185 -5.47 -8.45 -27.43
C GLN A 185 -4.32 -8.75 -28.41
N LEU A 186 -4.36 -8.19 -29.62
CA LEU A 186 -3.33 -8.39 -30.66
C LEU A 186 -2.09 -7.50 -30.48
N LEU A 187 -2.13 -6.49 -29.61
CA LEU A 187 -1.12 -5.44 -29.52
C LEU A 187 -0.17 -5.57 -28.31
N ALA A 188 -0.45 -6.43 -27.33
CA ALA A 188 0.42 -6.68 -26.17
C ALA A 188 0.16 -8.06 -25.51
N GLN A 189 1.03 -8.49 -24.58
CA GLN A 189 0.72 -9.59 -23.66
C GLN A 189 -0.60 -9.29 -22.92
N LYS A 190 -1.43 -10.32 -22.70
CA LYS A 190 -2.72 -10.14 -22.02
C LYS A 190 -2.47 -9.62 -20.59
N PRO A 191 -3.06 -8.48 -20.19
CA PRO A 191 -2.83 -7.91 -18.87
C PRO A 191 -3.52 -8.73 -17.78
N ASN A 192 -3.04 -8.61 -16.54
CA ASN A 192 -3.76 -9.17 -15.39
C ASN A 192 -5.07 -8.40 -15.20
N ILE A 193 -6.12 -9.12 -14.77
CA ILE A 193 -7.40 -8.55 -14.39
C ILE A 193 -7.50 -8.63 -12.87
N TYR A 194 -7.70 -7.49 -12.23
CA TYR A 194 -7.98 -7.36 -10.81
C TYR A 194 -9.49 -7.20 -10.63
N LEU A 195 -10.09 -8.09 -9.87
CA LEU A 195 -11.48 -8.04 -9.45
C LEU A 195 -11.54 -7.66 -7.97
N SER A 196 -12.47 -6.78 -7.63
CA SER A 196 -12.80 -6.45 -6.24
C SER A 196 -14.29 -6.20 -6.10
N ILE A 197 -14.88 -6.82 -5.09
CA ILE A 197 -16.30 -6.69 -4.73
C ILE A 197 -16.35 -6.32 -3.25
N THR A 198 -17.11 -5.29 -2.91
CA THR A 198 -17.25 -4.80 -1.53
C THR A 198 -18.73 -4.72 -1.15
N SER A 199 -19.11 -5.36 -0.05
CA SER A 199 -20.51 -5.43 0.40
C SER A 199 -20.90 -4.19 1.21
N CYS A 200 -21.99 -3.51 0.85
CA CYS A 200 -22.41 -2.30 1.55
C CYS A 200 -23.27 -2.58 2.79
N ASN A 201 -24.15 -3.59 2.73
CA ASN A 201 -25.10 -3.89 3.82
C ASN A 201 -25.31 -5.39 4.10
N GLN A 202 -24.80 -6.29 3.26
CA GLN A 202 -25.01 -7.74 3.39
C GLN A 202 -23.71 -8.44 3.82
N PRO A 203 -23.55 -8.85 5.08
CA PRO A 203 -22.29 -9.42 5.58
C PRO A 203 -21.86 -10.69 4.83
N GLU A 204 -22.80 -11.54 4.43
CA GLU A 204 -22.54 -12.80 3.74
C GLU A 204 -22.92 -12.74 2.26
N LEU A 205 -22.11 -12.04 1.45
CA LEU A 205 -22.12 -12.18 0.00
C LEU A 205 -21.28 -13.39 -0.42
N ILE A 206 -21.80 -14.12 -1.40
CA ILE A 206 -21.13 -15.24 -2.05
C ILE A 206 -20.89 -14.83 -3.50
N ALA A 207 -19.63 -14.91 -3.94
CA ALA A 207 -19.25 -14.68 -5.33
C ALA A 207 -18.57 -15.92 -5.91
N PHE A 208 -18.91 -16.23 -7.16
CA PHE A 208 -18.30 -17.28 -7.95
C PHE A 208 -17.71 -16.68 -9.23
N LEU A 209 -16.57 -17.23 -9.68
CA LEU A 209 -15.85 -16.76 -10.85
C LEU A 209 -15.52 -17.90 -11.81
N SER A 210 -15.72 -17.67 -13.11
CA SER A 210 -15.38 -18.59 -14.21
C SER A 210 -14.60 -17.83 -15.30
N THR A 211 -13.52 -18.45 -15.80
CA THR A 211 -12.67 -17.90 -16.87
C THR A 211 -12.83 -18.64 -18.20
N SER A 212 -13.69 -19.67 -18.27
CA SER A 212 -13.81 -20.56 -19.43
C SER A 212 -15.25 -20.95 -19.78
N ASN A 213 -16.21 -20.79 -18.86
CA ASN A 213 -17.59 -21.26 -19.04
C ASN A 213 -18.58 -20.09 -18.90
N THR A 214 -19.44 -19.93 -19.91
CA THR A 214 -20.22 -18.71 -20.19
C THR A 214 -21.64 -18.70 -19.63
N THR A 215 -22.17 -19.87 -19.22
CA THR A 215 -23.60 -20.00 -18.87
C THR A 215 -23.88 -20.26 -17.39
N GLU A 216 -22.89 -20.71 -16.60
CA GLU A 216 -23.07 -21.06 -15.19
C GLU A 216 -21.82 -20.77 -14.32
N PRO A 217 -21.44 -19.49 -14.12
CA PRO A 217 -20.28 -19.14 -13.32
C PRO A 217 -20.38 -19.58 -11.85
N GLN A 218 -21.57 -19.91 -11.34
CA GLN A 218 -21.79 -20.53 -10.02
C GLN A 218 -21.09 -21.89 -9.81
N ASN A 219 -20.78 -22.62 -10.89
CA ASN A 219 -20.00 -23.86 -10.82
C ASN A 219 -18.49 -23.62 -10.87
N GLY A 220 -18.07 -22.36 -10.94
CA GLY A 220 -16.67 -21.94 -10.98
C GLY A 220 -16.02 -21.88 -9.60
N ILE A 221 -14.98 -21.05 -9.50
CA ILE A 221 -14.22 -20.85 -8.27
C ILE A 221 -15.05 -19.99 -7.33
N ARG A 222 -15.36 -20.51 -6.14
CA ARG A 222 -15.93 -19.70 -5.04
C ARG A 222 -14.84 -18.78 -4.52
N LEU A 223 -15.12 -17.48 -4.48
CA LEU A 223 -14.21 -16.47 -3.95
C LEU A 223 -14.46 -16.27 -2.46
N ASP A 224 -13.38 -16.09 -1.70
CA ASP A 224 -13.45 -15.87 -0.27
C ASP A 224 -13.89 -14.43 0.03
N ASN A 225 -14.87 -14.32 0.92
CA ASN A 225 -15.33 -13.05 1.46
C ASN A 225 -14.69 -12.85 2.83
N THR A 226 -13.76 -11.89 2.90
CA THR A 226 -13.05 -11.54 4.13
C THR A 226 -13.57 -10.19 4.61
N HIS A 227 -14.36 -10.19 5.68
CA HIS A 227 -14.91 -8.99 6.30
C HIS A 227 -15.64 -8.03 5.33
N GLY A 228 -16.38 -8.58 4.37
CA GLY A 228 -17.19 -7.83 3.41
C GLY A 228 -16.43 -7.45 2.13
N LEU A 229 -15.18 -7.88 1.98
CA LEU A 229 -14.35 -7.67 0.80
C LEU A 229 -14.04 -9.02 0.12
N ILE A 230 -14.24 -9.07 -1.18
CA ILE A 230 -13.85 -10.19 -2.04
C ILE A 230 -12.87 -9.63 -3.08
N THR A 231 -11.68 -10.21 -3.17
CA THR A 231 -10.67 -9.84 -4.18
C THR A 231 -10.21 -11.05 -4.95
N TRP A 232 -9.85 -10.83 -6.21
CA TRP A 232 -9.25 -11.85 -7.06
C TRP A 232 -8.35 -11.19 -8.11
N ASN A 233 -7.25 -11.84 -8.46
CA ASN A 233 -6.36 -11.41 -9.52
C ASN A 233 -6.16 -12.54 -10.53
N SER A 234 -6.27 -12.22 -11.81
CA SER A 234 -5.97 -13.17 -12.88
C SER A 234 -4.47 -13.35 -13.06
N ASN A 235 -4.11 -14.49 -13.65
CA ASN A 235 -2.82 -14.59 -14.33
C ASN A 235 -2.88 -13.88 -15.70
N HIS A 236 -1.72 -13.63 -16.30
CA HIS A 236 -1.56 -12.94 -17.59
C HIS A 236 -2.15 -13.70 -18.82
N SER A 237 -3.03 -14.69 -18.63
CA SER A 237 -3.59 -15.49 -19.73
C SER A 237 -5.10 -15.32 -19.93
N VAL A 238 -5.78 -14.68 -18.97
CA VAL A 238 -7.23 -14.50 -18.95
C VAL A 238 -7.61 -13.25 -19.75
N SER A 239 -8.61 -13.39 -20.63
CA SER A 239 -9.17 -12.29 -21.43
C SER A 239 -10.64 -11.98 -21.11
N GLU A 240 -11.29 -12.87 -20.37
CA GLU A 240 -12.69 -12.76 -19.99
C GLU A 240 -12.92 -13.38 -18.61
N ILE A 241 -13.83 -12.77 -17.85
CA ILE A 241 -14.29 -13.28 -16.56
C ILE A 241 -15.81 -13.19 -16.47
N TRP A 242 -16.40 -14.28 -15.99
CA TRP A 242 -17.82 -14.41 -15.69
C TRP A 242 -17.98 -14.53 -14.19
N ILE A 243 -18.88 -13.74 -13.61
CA ILE A 243 -19.03 -13.63 -12.16
C ILE A 243 -20.50 -13.84 -11.82
N ALA A 244 -20.79 -14.68 -10.84
CA ALA A 244 -22.12 -14.79 -10.23
C ALA A 244 -22.06 -14.37 -8.77
N ILE A 245 -22.97 -13.50 -8.35
CA ILE A 245 -23.07 -12.99 -6.98
C ILE A 245 -24.46 -13.28 -6.42
N SER A 246 -24.50 -13.77 -5.20
CA SER A 246 -25.73 -14.01 -4.45
C SER A 246 -25.54 -13.67 -2.98
N ALA A 247 -26.62 -13.25 -2.32
CA ALA A 247 -26.68 -13.24 -0.86
C ALA A 247 -26.87 -14.67 -0.33
N ASN A 248 -26.26 -15.00 0.81
CA ASN A 248 -26.52 -16.27 1.48
C ASN A 248 -27.95 -16.29 2.05
N GLN A 249 -28.82 -17.15 1.51
CA GLN A 249 -30.25 -17.22 1.86
C GLN A 249 -30.54 -18.02 3.15
N THR A 250 -29.52 -18.57 3.82
CA THR A 250 -29.71 -19.43 5.01
C THR A 250 -29.99 -18.69 6.31
N LYS A 251 -29.90 -17.35 6.31
CA LYS A 251 -30.37 -16.48 7.41
C LYS A 251 -31.58 -15.72 6.88
N ASP A 252 -32.64 -15.61 7.69
CA ASP A 252 -33.96 -14.98 7.48
C ASP A 252 -33.95 -13.49 7.02
N ASN A 253 -32.98 -13.06 6.23
CA ASN A 253 -32.88 -11.70 5.73
C ASN A 253 -33.58 -11.60 4.37
N SER A 254 -34.90 -11.46 4.41
CA SER A 254 -35.71 -10.92 3.30
C SER A 254 -35.43 -9.41 3.11
N GLY A 255 -34.17 -9.05 2.83
CA GLY A 255 -33.68 -7.68 2.75
C GLY A 255 -33.10 -7.33 1.37
N GLN A 256 -33.15 -6.05 1.03
CA GLN A 256 -32.42 -5.52 -0.12
C GLN A 256 -30.92 -5.50 0.20
N TRP A 257 -30.11 -6.14 -0.63
CA TRP A 257 -28.65 -6.16 -0.52
C TRP A 257 -28.01 -5.27 -1.59
N SER A 258 -26.97 -4.54 -1.21
CA SER A 258 -26.19 -3.66 -2.09
C SER A 258 -24.70 -3.89 -1.91
N TYR A 259 -23.97 -3.73 -3.00
CA TYR A 259 -22.52 -3.94 -3.08
C TYR A 259 -21.97 -3.18 -4.28
N GLU A 260 -20.66 -2.91 -4.25
CA GLU A 260 -19.92 -2.33 -5.37
C GLU A 260 -19.01 -3.41 -5.96
N ILE A 261 -18.96 -3.50 -7.28
CA ILE A 261 -18.08 -4.41 -8.03
C ILE A 261 -17.26 -3.60 -9.00
N ALA A 262 -15.97 -3.92 -9.08
CA ALA A 262 -15.07 -3.29 -10.02
C ALA A 262 -14.03 -4.30 -10.52
N ALA A 263 -13.81 -4.28 -11.84
CA ALA A 263 -12.72 -4.98 -12.50
C ALA A 263 -11.80 -3.96 -13.20
N SER A 264 -10.49 -4.16 -13.11
CA SER A 264 -9.49 -3.26 -13.70
C SER A 264 -8.27 -4.04 -14.14
N THR A 265 -7.58 -3.58 -15.18
CA THR A 265 -6.29 -4.17 -15.61
C THR A 265 -5.06 -3.58 -14.93
N GLN A 266 -5.25 -2.57 -14.10
CA GLN A 266 -4.14 -1.82 -13.50
C GLN A 266 -3.91 -2.17 -12.03
N GLN A 267 -4.99 -2.18 -11.24
CA GLN A 267 -4.92 -2.38 -9.80
C GLN A 267 -6.29 -2.79 -9.21
N ILE A 268 -6.28 -3.26 -7.96
CA ILE A 268 -7.50 -3.48 -7.16
C ILE A 268 -8.19 -2.13 -6.90
N MET A 269 -9.50 -2.08 -7.10
CA MET A 269 -10.30 -0.84 -7.02
C MET A 269 -10.91 -0.59 -5.63
N HIS A 270 -10.97 -1.61 -4.78
CA HIS A 270 -11.34 -1.48 -3.37
C HIS A 270 -10.19 -1.96 -2.47
N PRO A 271 -9.03 -1.28 -2.47
CA PRO A 271 -7.87 -1.73 -1.71
C PRO A 271 -8.06 -1.51 -0.21
N VAL A 272 -7.63 -2.50 0.58
CA VAL A 272 -7.55 -2.43 2.04
C VAL A 272 -6.10 -2.54 2.47
N TYR A 273 -5.64 -1.55 3.22
CA TYR A 273 -4.30 -1.44 3.75
C TYR A 273 -4.25 -2.20 5.08
N VAL A 274 -3.61 -3.38 5.05
CA VAL A 274 -3.48 -4.26 6.21
C VAL A 274 -2.17 -4.00 6.95
N ASP A 275 -2.21 -4.10 8.28
CA ASP A 275 -1.07 -3.79 9.16
C ASP A 275 0.16 -4.69 8.95
N SER A 276 0.03 -5.81 8.24
CA SER A 276 1.15 -6.70 7.92
C SER A 276 2.10 -6.12 6.87
N ASP A 277 1.66 -5.15 6.07
CA ASP A 277 2.49 -4.48 5.08
C ASP A 277 3.11 -3.21 5.70
N PRO A 278 4.43 -3.18 5.95
CA PRO A 278 5.08 -2.02 6.56
C PRO A 278 5.09 -0.77 5.66
N THR A 279 4.77 -0.92 4.37
CA THR A 279 4.66 0.17 3.41
C THR A 279 3.25 0.71 3.29
N ALA A 280 2.26 0.00 3.85
CA ALA A 280 0.87 0.39 3.78
C ALA A 280 0.58 1.61 4.67
N PRO A 281 -0.29 2.53 4.21
CA PRO A 281 -0.76 3.64 5.02
C PRO A 281 -1.46 3.15 6.29
N TYR A 282 -1.07 3.70 7.43
CA TYR A 282 -1.68 3.40 8.72
C TYR A 282 -1.86 4.67 9.55
N ILE A 283 -2.77 4.60 10.50
CA ILE A 283 -2.96 5.59 11.57
C ILE A 283 -2.81 4.90 12.92
N THR A 284 -2.53 5.69 13.95
CA THR A 284 -2.54 5.25 15.34
C THR A 284 -3.41 6.19 16.14
N LEU A 285 -4.20 5.64 17.07
CA LEU A 285 -4.96 6.44 18.02
C LEU A 285 -4.00 6.94 19.11
N ASP A 286 -3.90 8.27 19.27
CA ASP A 286 -3.15 8.84 20.40
C ASP A 286 -4.00 8.76 21.68
N ASP A 287 -5.18 9.41 21.68
CA ASP A 287 -6.16 9.35 22.76
C ASP A 287 -7.53 9.93 22.32
N THR A 288 -8.55 9.68 23.14
CA THR A 288 -9.90 10.26 23.01
C THR A 288 -10.26 11.10 24.23
N ASP A 289 -11.04 12.16 24.11
CA ASP A 289 -11.76 12.73 25.26
C ASP A 289 -13.26 12.40 25.16
N ARG A 290 -14.10 13.20 25.82
CA ARG A 290 -15.55 13.03 25.78
C ARG A 290 -16.16 13.19 24.39
N ASN A 291 -15.60 14.05 23.54
CA ASN A 291 -16.22 14.38 22.24
C ASN A 291 -15.23 14.49 21.08
N SER A 292 -13.97 14.15 21.31
CA SER A 292 -12.88 14.29 20.36
C SER A 292 -11.96 13.07 20.38
N ALA A 293 -11.31 12.81 19.25
CA ALA A 293 -10.30 11.77 19.09
C ALA A 293 -9.12 12.32 18.28
N LEU A 294 -7.89 12.00 18.69
CA LEU A 294 -6.67 12.44 18.02
C LEU A 294 -5.92 11.23 17.45
N PHE A 295 -5.51 11.36 16.19
CA PHE A 295 -4.77 10.34 15.48
C PHE A 295 -3.48 10.90 14.89
N LEU A 296 -2.51 10.01 14.73
CA LEU A 296 -1.24 10.26 14.07
C LEU A 296 -1.07 9.28 12.90
N SER A 297 -0.65 9.78 11.74
CA SER A 297 -0.39 8.93 10.57
C SER A 297 1.00 8.29 10.59
N ASN A 298 1.23 7.41 9.62
CA ASN A 298 2.56 7.04 9.15
C ASN A 298 3.39 8.26 8.69
N ILE A 299 4.70 8.05 8.54
CA ILE A 299 5.64 9.07 8.06
C ILE A 299 5.27 9.47 6.63
N LEU A 300 5.19 10.77 6.38
CA LEU A 300 4.91 11.33 5.06
C LEU A 300 6.19 11.41 4.23
N SER A 301 6.05 11.13 2.94
CA SER A 301 7.08 11.36 1.92
C SER A 301 6.48 12.26 0.85
N GLU A 302 7.25 13.22 0.34
CA GLU A 302 6.79 14.14 -0.70
C GLU A 302 6.67 13.43 -2.07
N PRO A 303 5.59 13.68 -2.86
CA PRO A 303 4.45 14.55 -2.56
C PRO A 303 3.51 13.92 -1.52
N PHE A 304 3.03 14.72 -0.56
CA PHE A 304 2.17 14.17 0.49
C PHE A 304 0.86 13.55 -0.06
N PRO A 305 0.50 12.33 0.42
CA PRO A 305 -0.67 11.62 -0.08
C PRO A 305 -1.98 12.29 0.38
N ASN A 306 -2.97 12.34 -0.50
CA ASN A 306 -4.30 12.85 -0.14
C ASN A 306 -5.00 11.87 0.81
N SER A 307 -4.96 12.20 2.10
CA SER A 307 -5.45 11.33 3.17
C SER A 307 -6.46 12.03 4.08
N THR A 308 -7.50 11.31 4.48
CA THR A 308 -8.53 11.75 5.43
C THR A 308 -8.95 10.60 6.34
N ILE A 309 -9.75 10.86 7.36
CA ILE A 309 -10.30 9.82 8.24
C ILE A 309 -11.80 9.68 8.03
N LEU A 310 -12.30 8.45 8.10
CA LEU A 310 -13.73 8.13 8.16
C LEU A 310 -14.04 7.48 9.49
N ILE A 311 -15.04 8.01 10.21
CA ILE A 311 -15.54 7.43 11.45
C ILE A 311 -16.90 6.82 11.20
N THR A 312 -17.10 5.62 11.75
CA THR A 312 -18.34 4.86 11.62
C THR A 312 -18.89 4.46 12.98
N SER A 313 -20.21 4.30 13.06
CA SER A 313 -20.90 3.82 14.26
C SER A 313 -21.85 2.69 13.88
N GLY A 314 -21.89 1.63 14.70
CA GLY A 314 -22.80 0.50 14.49
C GLY A 314 -22.52 -0.36 13.24
N GLN A 315 -21.37 -0.20 12.59
CA GLN A 315 -20.99 -1.05 11.45
C GLN A 315 -20.79 -2.51 11.90
N PRO A 316 -21.39 -3.50 11.21
CA PRO A 316 -21.14 -4.92 11.50
C PRO A 316 -19.66 -5.28 11.34
N THR A 317 -19.13 -6.07 12.27
CA THR A 317 -17.72 -6.53 12.25
C THR A 317 -17.38 -7.34 11.01
N ASP A 318 -18.37 -8.05 10.46
CA ASP A 318 -18.27 -8.84 9.24
C ASP A 318 -18.18 -7.98 7.97
N LEU A 319 -18.37 -6.66 8.07
CA LEU A 319 -18.24 -5.69 6.98
C LEU A 319 -17.08 -4.71 7.20
N SER A 320 -16.18 -5.01 8.14
CA SER A 320 -15.13 -4.08 8.57
C SER A 320 -14.09 -3.75 7.49
N TRP A 321 -13.97 -4.55 6.42
CA TRP A 321 -13.06 -4.26 5.30
C TRP A 321 -13.79 -3.67 4.08
N SER A 322 -15.06 -3.34 4.24
CA SER A 322 -15.87 -2.73 3.20
C SER A 322 -15.90 -1.20 3.31
N LEU A 323 -15.25 -0.52 2.36
CA LEU A 323 -15.37 0.93 2.22
C LEU A 323 -16.82 1.36 1.95
N CYS A 324 -17.60 0.57 1.20
CA CYS A 324 -19.00 0.91 0.95
C CYS A 324 -19.84 0.86 2.25
N ALA A 325 -19.64 -0.18 3.06
CA ALA A 325 -20.30 -0.29 4.36
C ALA A 325 -19.85 0.82 5.31
N ALA A 326 -18.57 1.17 5.30
CA ALA A 326 -18.04 2.26 6.10
C ALA A 326 -18.66 3.61 5.71
N LYS A 327 -18.85 3.89 4.42
CA LYS A 327 -19.56 5.09 3.95
C LYS A 327 -21.01 5.11 4.41
N LEU A 328 -21.70 3.97 4.37
CA LEU A 328 -23.10 3.85 4.79
C LEU A 328 -23.29 4.08 6.30
N HIS A 329 -22.33 3.61 7.11
CA HIS A 329 -22.35 3.76 8.57
C HIS A 329 -21.53 4.97 9.06
N SER A 330 -21.20 5.88 8.16
CA SER A 330 -20.41 7.06 8.50
C SER A 330 -21.18 7.97 9.44
N VAL A 331 -20.49 8.48 10.47
CA VAL A 331 -21.11 9.38 11.44
C VAL A 331 -21.26 10.76 10.79
N PRO A 332 -22.49 11.29 10.66
CA PRO A 332 -22.71 12.59 10.04
C PRO A 332 -22.24 13.72 10.95
N GLN A 333 -21.94 14.89 10.37
CA GLN A 333 -21.67 16.15 11.09
C GLN A 333 -20.42 16.17 11.99
N LEU A 334 -19.45 15.28 11.75
CA LEU A 334 -18.15 15.36 12.41
C LEU A 334 -17.29 16.50 11.84
N SER A 335 -16.48 17.10 12.72
CA SER A 335 -15.44 18.04 12.32
C SER A 335 -14.10 17.32 12.30
N ILE A 336 -13.46 17.24 11.13
CA ILE A 336 -12.16 16.59 10.94
C ILE A 336 -11.16 17.67 10.57
N ASN A 337 -10.24 17.96 11.49
CA ASN A 337 -9.16 18.90 11.28
C ASN A 337 -7.84 18.15 11.05
N ARG A 338 -7.25 18.32 9.87
CA ARG A 338 -5.97 17.70 9.49
C ARG A 338 -4.86 18.75 9.56
N THR A 339 -3.86 18.50 10.42
CA THR A 339 -2.64 19.31 10.52
C THR A 339 -1.40 18.47 10.24
N ILE A 340 -0.26 19.13 10.07
CA ILE A 340 1.04 18.47 9.95
C ILE A 340 1.78 18.63 11.27
N THR A 341 2.44 17.56 11.72
CA THR A 341 3.24 17.54 12.94
C THR A 341 4.54 16.77 12.72
N THR A 342 5.51 17.00 13.58
CA THR A 342 6.75 16.19 13.69
C THR A 342 6.75 15.32 14.95
N ARG A 343 5.61 15.22 15.67
CA ARG A 343 5.47 14.35 16.85
C ARG A 343 5.82 12.91 16.51
N GLY A 344 6.52 12.25 17.44
CA GLY A 344 6.95 10.87 17.33
C GLY A 344 8.46 10.70 17.52
N PRO A 345 8.94 9.45 17.57
CA PRO A 345 10.32 9.12 17.93
C PRO A 345 11.36 9.57 16.91
N THR A 346 10.97 9.77 15.65
CA THR A 346 11.88 10.07 14.54
C THR A 346 11.87 11.54 14.11
N ASN A 347 11.08 12.40 14.77
CA ASN A 347 10.82 13.79 14.35
C ASN A 347 10.41 13.95 12.87
N ALA A 348 9.90 12.88 12.27
CA ALA A 348 9.53 12.86 10.87
C ALA A 348 8.14 13.45 10.67
N THR A 349 7.94 14.10 9.53
CA THR A 349 6.67 14.74 9.19
C THR A 349 5.54 13.70 9.09
N ARG A 350 4.44 13.96 9.78
CA ARG A 350 3.24 13.11 9.84
C ARG A 350 1.99 13.97 9.74
N TYR A 351 0.88 13.38 9.30
CA TYR A 351 -0.43 13.97 9.50
C TYR A 351 -0.91 13.73 10.92
N GLN A 352 -1.58 14.74 11.46
CA GLN A 352 -2.34 14.69 12.69
C GLN A 352 -3.80 14.97 12.36
N PHE A 353 -4.70 14.14 12.87
CA PHE A 353 -6.14 14.30 12.65
C PHE A 353 -6.85 14.46 13.98
N LEU A 354 -7.42 15.65 14.20
CA LEU A 354 -8.34 15.89 15.31
C LEU A 354 -9.76 15.73 14.79
N ILE A 355 -10.49 14.80 15.39
CA ILE A 355 -11.93 14.59 15.15
C ILE A 355 -12.67 15.18 16.32
N SER A 356 -13.70 15.97 16.07
CA SER A 356 -14.56 16.60 17.09
C SER A 356 -16.04 16.34 16.79
N ASN A 357 -16.90 16.63 17.76
CA ASN A 357 -18.36 16.36 17.75
C ASN A 357 -18.72 14.87 17.86
N LEU A 358 -17.89 14.06 18.50
CA LEU A 358 -18.25 12.71 18.89
C LEU A 358 -19.18 12.74 20.11
N THR A 359 -20.00 11.70 20.26
CA THR A 359 -20.87 11.49 21.43
C THR A 359 -20.06 10.87 22.56
N ASP A 360 -20.40 11.19 23.80
CA ASP A 360 -19.74 10.66 25.00
C ASP A 360 -20.04 9.18 25.24
N ASP A 361 -19.13 8.48 25.91
CA ASP A 361 -19.19 7.03 26.22
C ASP A 361 -19.60 6.13 25.03
N THR A 362 -19.24 6.52 23.81
CA THR A 362 -19.68 5.87 22.58
C THR A 362 -18.51 5.20 21.87
N SER A 363 -18.75 3.98 21.37
CA SER A 363 -17.77 3.22 20.60
C SER A 363 -17.94 3.46 19.11
N TYR A 364 -16.83 3.68 18.40
CA TYR A 364 -16.79 3.90 16.96
C TYR A 364 -15.66 3.07 16.33
N GLN A 365 -15.63 3.03 15.00
CA GLN A 365 -14.48 2.54 14.23
C GLN A 365 -13.92 3.66 13.35
N ALA A 366 -12.59 3.80 13.32
CA ALA A 366 -11.89 4.78 12.51
C ALA A 366 -11.12 4.12 11.37
N TYR A 367 -11.19 4.71 10.18
CA TYR A 367 -10.48 4.28 8.98
C TYR A 367 -9.66 5.43 8.40
N LEU A 368 -8.39 5.18 8.06
CA LEU A 368 -7.64 6.07 7.19
C LEU A 368 -8.08 5.83 5.75
N LEU A 369 -8.56 6.87 5.08
CA LEU A 369 -8.79 6.88 3.64
C LEU A 369 -7.59 7.52 2.96
N GLN A 370 -6.99 6.82 2.01
CA GLN A 370 -5.89 7.36 1.22
C GLN A 370 -6.12 7.07 -0.26
N GLU A 371 -5.95 8.10 -1.09
CA GLU A 371 -6.02 7.97 -2.54
C GLU A 371 -4.64 7.66 -3.14
N THR A 372 -4.55 6.55 -3.88
CA THR A 372 -3.34 6.16 -4.61
C THR A 372 -3.72 5.86 -6.06
N ASN A 373 -3.10 6.53 -7.02
CA ASN A 373 -3.39 6.38 -8.46
C ASN A 373 -4.89 6.51 -8.80
N GLY A 374 -5.61 7.47 -8.20
CA GLY A 374 -7.03 7.69 -8.45
C GLY A 374 -7.98 6.70 -7.77
N VAL A 375 -7.46 5.77 -6.95
CA VAL A 375 -8.25 4.79 -6.20
C VAL A 375 -8.13 5.07 -4.71
N THR A 376 -9.27 5.22 -4.05
CA THR A 376 -9.33 5.40 -2.58
C THR A 376 -9.32 4.04 -1.90
N GLY A 377 -8.29 3.78 -1.10
CA GLY A 377 -8.24 2.64 -0.18
C GLY A 377 -8.59 3.03 1.25
N ILE A 378 -8.83 2.01 2.09
CA ILE A 378 -9.04 2.17 3.54
C ILE A 378 -8.02 1.37 4.35
N SER A 379 -7.65 1.82 5.54
CA SER A 379 -6.93 1.01 6.52
C SER A 379 -7.81 -0.07 7.13
N THR A 380 -7.21 -0.98 7.89
CA THR A 380 -7.93 -1.74 8.92
C THR A 380 -8.61 -0.77 9.90
N PRO A 381 -9.78 -1.15 10.46
CA PRO A 381 -10.47 -0.31 11.42
C PRO A 381 -9.69 -0.23 12.73
N ILE A 382 -9.65 0.97 13.31
CA ILE A 382 -9.20 1.17 14.68
C ILE A 382 -10.43 1.38 15.57
N PRO A 383 -10.67 0.51 16.56
CA PRO A 383 -11.74 0.71 17.52
C PRO A 383 -11.40 1.91 18.39
N ILE A 384 -12.34 2.84 18.52
CA ILE A 384 -12.21 3.98 19.41
C ILE A 384 -13.39 4.02 20.37
N LYS A 385 -13.16 4.49 21.60
CA LYS A 385 -14.21 4.74 22.58
C LYS A 385 -13.99 6.12 23.17
N THR A 386 -15.01 6.99 23.09
CA THR A 386 -14.97 8.29 23.76
C THR A 386 -15.11 8.12 25.28
N LYS A 387 -14.52 9.03 26.02
CA LYS A 387 -14.56 9.01 27.48
C LYS A 387 -15.95 9.42 27.99
N ALA A 388 -16.42 8.80 29.07
CA ALA A 388 -17.62 9.19 29.79
C ALA A 388 -17.36 10.42 30.69
N SER A 389 -16.18 10.48 31.31
CA SER A 389 -15.81 11.56 32.24
C SER A 389 -15.56 12.88 31.53
N ALA A 390 -16.05 13.98 32.09
CA ALA A 390 -15.73 15.34 31.63
C ALA A 390 -14.36 15.83 32.12
N VAL A 391 -13.74 15.09 33.04
CA VAL A 391 -12.48 15.49 33.69
C VAL A 391 -11.30 15.32 32.74
N CYS A 392 -11.35 14.31 31.87
CA CYS A 392 -10.28 14.05 30.92
C CYS A 392 -10.48 14.89 29.64
N GLN A 393 -9.61 15.88 29.41
CA GLN A 393 -9.67 16.76 28.24
C GLN A 393 -8.43 16.60 27.37
N LEU A 394 -8.62 16.42 26.06
CA LEU A 394 -7.53 16.17 25.10
C LEU A 394 -6.69 17.43 24.85
N ILE A 395 -5.38 17.33 25.05
CA ILE A 395 -4.39 18.37 24.73
C ILE A 395 -3.32 17.83 23.79
N TYR A 396 -2.79 18.70 22.92
CA TYR A 396 -1.77 18.38 21.93
C TYR A 396 -1.12 19.68 21.40
N ASP A 397 -0.06 19.56 20.59
CA ASP A 397 0.71 20.68 20.01
C ASP A 397 1.31 21.63 21.06
N LEU A 398 1.82 21.07 22.16
CA LEU A 398 2.53 21.80 23.20
C LEU A 398 3.93 22.22 22.70
N PRO A 399 4.32 23.51 22.76
CA PRO A 399 5.64 23.97 22.31
C PRO A 399 6.82 23.29 23.01
N PHE A 400 6.80 23.18 24.35
CA PHE A 400 7.86 22.54 25.11
C PHE A 400 7.66 21.03 25.12
N CYS A 401 6.62 20.49 25.76
CA CYS A 401 6.30 19.07 25.83
C CYS A 401 5.68 18.53 24.52
N ASN A 402 6.39 18.70 23.41
CA ASN A 402 5.96 18.43 22.03
C ASN A 402 5.61 16.97 21.69
N GLN A 403 5.82 16.03 22.61
CA GLN A 403 5.39 14.63 22.47
C GLN A 403 4.05 14.34 23.18
N VAL A 404 3.51 15.29 23.95
CA VAL A 404 2.21 15.16 24.64
C VAL A 404 1.08 15.30 23.62
N ALA A 405 0.19 14.30 23.64
CA ALA A 405 -0.95 14.21 22.73
C ALA A 405 -2.04 13.30 23.32
N TYR A 406 -2.49 13.58 24.53
CA TYR A 406 -3.44 12.74 25.24
C TYR A 406 -4.33 13.54 26.18
N SER A 407 -5.36 12.90 26.73
CA SER A 407 -6.23 13.56 27.69
C SER A 407 -5.54 13.74 29.03
N VAL A 408 -5.75 14.90 29.64
CA VAL A 408 -5.22 15.27 30.95
C VAL A 408 -6.36 15.68 31.88
N PRO A 409 -6.20 15.62 33.21
CA PRO A 409 -7.23 16.10 34.11
C PRO A 409 -7.42 17.61 33.94
N SER A 410 -8.68 18.03 33.89
CA SER A 410 -9.11 19.39 33.66
C SER A 410 -10.34 19.72 34.48
N ASN A 411 -10.58 21.01 34.63
CA ASN A 411 -11.89 21.53 34.97
C ASN A 411 -12.57 21.96 33.66
N SER A 412 -13.78 21.46 33.40
CA SER A 412 -14.53 21.67 32.15
C SER A 412 -14.75 23.14 31.72
N ALA A 413 -14.41 24.10 32.58
CA ALA A 413 -14.43 25.53 32.29
C ALA A 413 -13.23 26.03 31.47
N VAL A 414 -12.13 25.27 31.34
CA VAL A 414 -10.90 25.72 30.68
C VAL A 414 -10.84 25.25 29.22
N SER A 415 -10.47 26.14 28.30
CA SER A 415 -10.29 25.76 26.89
C SER A 415 -9.10 24.80 26.73
N ARG A 416 -9.11 23.93 25.71
CA ARG A 416 -8.02 22.97 25.50
C ARG A 416 -6.66 23.65 25.28
N TRP A 417 -6.67 24.83 24.67
CA TRP A 417 -5.45 25.58 24.34
C TRP A 417 -4.86 26.25 25.58
N ASP A 418 -5.71 26.84 26.43
CA ASP A 418 -5.27 27.40 27.72
C ASP A 418 -4.81 26.30 28.68
N LEU A 419 -5.48 25.15 28.64
CA LEU A 419 -5.09 23.98 29.42
C LEU A 419 -3.71 23.46 28.97
N ALA A 420 -3.50 23.29 27.67
CA ALA A 420 -2.22 22.90 27.10
C ALA A 420 -1.11 23.88 27.50
N ALA A 421 -1.34 25.18 27.35
CA ALA A 421 -0.36 26.21 27.70
C ALA A 421 0.00 26.21 29.20
N GLN A 422 -0.98 26.00 30.09
CA GLN A 422 -0.76 25.92 31.53
C GLN A 422 0.12 24.72 31.91
N TYR A 423 -0.21 23.52 31.41
CA TYR A 423 0.61 22.33 31.62
C TYR A 423 2.02 22.50 31.06
N ASP A 424 2.14 23.06 29.86
CA ASP A 424 3.41 23.23 29.18
C ASP A 424 4.34 24.20 29.92
N THR A 425 3.79 25.35 30.35
CA THR A 425 4.52 26.36 31.13
C THR A 425 5.04 25.79 32.45
N GLN A 426 4.20 25.01 33.13
CA GLN A 426 4.57 24.38 34.40
C GLN A 426 5.63 23.30 34.23
N ALA A 427 5.56 22.50 33.15
CA ALA A 427 6.57 21.50 32.84
C ALA A 427 7.92 22.17 32.47
N GLN A 428 7.87 23.25 31.68
CA GLN A 428 9.07 24.01 31.32
C GLN A 428 9.76 24.62 32.54
N ALA A 429 9.00 25.25 33.45
CA ALA A 429 9.57 25.83 34.66
C ALA A 429 10.27 24.79 35.57
N LEU A 430 9.79 23.55 35.59
CA LEU A 430 10.46 22.44 36.29
C LEU A 430 11.70 21.93 35.56
N PHE A 431 11.78 22.12 34.24
CA PHE A 431 12.90 21.74 33.40
C PHE A 431 14.04 22.75 33.43
N ASP A 432 13.75 24.05 33.53
CA ASP A 432 14.75 25.12 33.41
C ASP A 432 16.00 24.94 34.30
N PRO A 433 15.90 24.53 35.59
CA PRO A 433 17.09 24.30 36.41
C PRO A 433 17.97 23.15 35.90
N PHE A 434 17.34 22.12 35.31
CA PHE A 434 18.06 21.02 34.69
C PHE A 434 18.76 21.47 33.40
N ASP A 435 18.10 22.29 32.57
CA ASP A 435 18.68 22.84 31.34
C ASP A 435 19.93 23.68 31.65
N VAL A 436 19.84 24.55 32.66
CA VAL A 436 20.99 25.33 33.16
C VAL A 436 22.12 24.42 33.64
N SER A 437 21.80 23.31 34.30
CA SER A 437 22.80 22.35 34.77
C SER A 437 23.46 21.58 33.62
N LEU A 438 22.68 21.21 32.60
CA LEU A 438 23.17 20.45 31.46
C LEU A 438 23.97 21.33 30.48
N SER A 439 23.61 22.60 30.32
CA SER A 439 24.30 23.57 29.45
C SER A 439 25.75 23.88 29.89
N GLN A 440 26.14 23.49 31.10
CA GLN A 440 27.53 23.52 31.56
C GLN A 440 28.43 22.55 30.77
N PHE A 441 27.84 21.59 30.06
CA PHE A 441 28.52 20.61 29.23
C PHE A 441 28.41 20.98 27.75
N ASN A 442 29.51 20.83 26.99
CA ASN A 442 29.45 21.01 25.55
C ASN A 442 28.82 19.77 24.89
N CYS A 443 27.58 19.89 24.44
CA CYS A 443 26.79 18.78 23.92
C CYS A 443 27.31 18.20 22.59
N GLU A 444 28.18 18.92 21.88
CA GLU A 444 28.80 18.44 20.63
C GLU A 444 30.03 17.57 20.88
N SER A 445 30.77 17.81 21.96
CA SER A 445 32.01 17.09 22.28
C SER A 445 31.88 16.10 23.44
N THR A 446 30.83 16.24 24.27
CA THR A 446 30.67 15.43 25.47
C THR A 446 29.83 14.19 25.17
N GLN A 447 30.50 13.03 25.10
CA GLN A 447 29.87 11.71 25.05
C GLN A 447 29.87 11.10 26.46
N TYR A 448 28.71 10.59 26.87
CA TYR A 448 28.54 9.89 28.15
C TYR A 448 28.71 8.38 27.99
N SER A 449 28.52 7.87 26.77
CA SER A 449 28.84 6.51 26.36
C SER A 449 29.19 6.47 24.87
N LEU A 450 29.52 5.28 24.35
CA LEU A 450 29.79 5.06 22.92
C LEU A 450 28.62 5.46 22.00
N VAL A 451 27.40 5.57 22.53
CA VAL A 451 26.17 5.79 21.76
C VAL A 451 25.28 6.90 22.33
N ARG A 452 25.67 7.57 23.43
CA ARG A 452 24.86 8.61 24.08
C ARG A 452 25.66 9.89 24.35
N ASN A 453 25.02 11.02 24.12
CA ASN A 453 25.56 12.35 24.38
C ASN A 453 24.58 13.23 25.16
N CYS A 454 24.97 14.48 25.37
CA CYS A 454 24.12 15.50 26.01
C CYS A 454 22.74 15.65 25.34
N THR A 455 22.65 15.63 24.02
CA THR A 455 21.38 15.78 23.29
C THR A 455 20.42 14.63 23.61
N ASP A 456 20.94 13.41 23.78
CA ASP A 456 20.13 12.28 24.25
C ASP A 456 19.63 12.49 25.69
N CYS A 457 20.49 12.94 26.60
CA CYS A 457 20.11 13.23 27.98
C CYS A 457 19.04 14.33 28.06
N TYR A 458 19.23 15.42 27.31
CA TYR A 458 18.26 16.51 27.20
C TYR A 458 16.90 15.98 26.75
N ARG A 459 16.87 15.23 25.64
CA ARG A 459 15.65 14.64 25.08
C ARG A 459 14.97 13.71 26.08
N ASP A 460 15.70 12.75 26.62
CA ASP A 460 15.11 11.68 27.44
C ASP A 460 14.66 12.22 28.81
N TYR A 461 15.40 13.15 29.43
CA TYR A 461 14.96 13.82 30.67
C TYR A 461 13.72 14.69 30.42
N LYS A 462 13.68 15.44 29.31
CA LYS A 462 12.50 16.22 28.92
C LYS A 462 11.27 15.34 28.74
N THR A 463 11.39 14.26 27.97
CA THR A 463 10.28 13.32 27.73
C THR A 463 9.82 12.66 29.04
N TRP A 464 10.75 12.24 29.90
CA TRP A 464 10.43 11.71 31.22
C TRP A 464 9.69 12.76 32.08
N LEU A 465 10.23 13.97 32.19
CA LEU A 465 9.64 15.05 32.98
C LEU A 465 8.21 15.34 32.52
N CYS A 466 8.00 15.57 31.22
CA CYS A 466 6.67 15.79 30.65
C CYS A 466 5.70 14.64 30.98
N SER A 467 6.17 13.38 30.97
CA SER A 467 5.32 12.22 31.26
C SER A 467 4.90 12.10 32.73
N VAL A 468 5.73 12.57 33.67
CA VAL A 468 5.45 12.50 35.11
C VAL A 468 4.74 13.75 35.62
N THR A 469 4.94 14.91 34.99
CA THR A 469 4.31 16.18 35.39
C THR A 469 2.96 16.41 34.72
N ILE A 470 2.75 15.88 33.51
CA ILE A 470 1.51 15.97 32.73
C ILE A 470 0.87 14.57 32.67
N PRO A 471 0.05 14.22 33.67
CA PRO A 471 -0.47 12.85 33.78
C PRO A 471 -1.53 12.57 32.73
N ARG A 472 -1.53 11.34 32.20
CA ARG A 472 -2.55 10.88 31.25
C ARG A 472 -3.81 10.45 32.00
N CYS A 473 -4.92 11.11 31.70
CA CYS A 473 -6.23 10.83 32.25
C CYS A 473 -6.93 9.73 31.44
N THR A 474 -7.54 8.76 32.12
CA THR A 474 -8.24 7.62 31.51
C THR A 474 -9.52 7.30 32.27
N ASP A 475 -10.45 6.63 31.60
CA ASP A 475 -11.66 6.05 32.20
C ASP A 475 -11.49 4.56 32.55
N LEU A 476 -10.31 3.99 32.32
CA LEU A 476 -9.98 2.63 32.73
C LEU A 476 -9.90 2.59 34.26
N THR A 477 -10.81 1.89 34.92
CA THR A 477 -10.82 1.81 36.39
C THR A 477 -9.87 0.74 36.91
N SER A 478 -9.20 1.01 38.03
CA SER A 478 -8.37 0.02 38.74
C SER A 478 -9.19 -1.18 39.24
N SER A 479 -10.49 -0.96 39.48
CA SER A 479 -11.47 -1.93 39.96
C SER A 479 -11.91 -2.97 38.93
N ALA A 480 -11.51 -2.84 37.65
CA ALA A 480 -11.85 -3.80 36.59
C ALA A 480 -11.18 -5.18 36.75
N GLY A 481 -10.42 -5.41 37.83
CA GLY A 481 -9.70 -6.67 38.10
C GLY A 481 -8.45 -6.87 37.23
N LEU A 482 -8.09 -5.87 36.42
CA LEU A 482 -6.91 -5.85 35.57
C LEU A 482 -5.75 -5.20 36.33
N ILE A 483 -5.05 -5.99 37.13
CA ILE A 483 -3.91 -5.52 37.93
C ILE A 483 -2.61 -5.98 37.26
N GLN A 484 -1.75 -5.02 36.92
CA GLN A 484 -0.43 -5.32 36.42
C GLN A 484 0.43 -5.99 37.50
N GLY A 485 1.04 -7.13 37.17
CA GLY A 485 1.84 -7.94 38.11
C GLY A 485 1.12 -9.16 38.69
N SER A 486 -0.12 -9.44 38.26
CA SER A 486 -0.81 -10.70 38.55
C SER A 486 -0.35 -11.82 37.62
N ASP A 487 -0.01 -13.00 38.18
CA ASP A 487 0.50 -14.16 37.43
C ASP A 487 -0.46 -14.68 36.34
N ASN A 488 -1.75 -14.37 36.45
CA ASN A 488 -2.79 -14.88 35.56
C ASN A 488 -3.06 -13.99 34.33
N ILE A 489 -2.41 -12.83 34.23
CA ILE A 489 -2.71 -11.83 33.20
C ILE A 489 -1.46 -11.51 32.38
N LYS A 490 -1.55 -11.70 31.05
CA LYS A 490 -0.44 -11.42 30.12
C LYS A 490 -0.11 -9.93 30.01
N ALA A 491 -1.13 -9.07 30.05
CA ALA A 491 -1.00 -7.62 29.96
C ALA A 491 -2.16 -6.94 30.73
N ALA A 492 -1.85 -5.91 31.50
CA ALA A 492 -2.86 -5.11 32.21
C ALA A 492 -2.42 -3.63 32.27
N PRO A 493 -3.37 -2.68 32.30
CA PRO A 493 -3.04 -1.27 32.37
C PRO A 493 -2.61 -0.89 33.80
N ALA A 494 -1.59 -0.06 33.90
CA ALA A 494 -1.11 0.50 35.15
C ALA A 494 -1.90 1.78 35.45
N VAL A 495 -2.98 1.62 36.21
CA VAL A 495 -3.88 2.72 36.54
C VAL A 495 -3.88 3.03 38.02
N ARG A 496 -4.07 4.31 38.35
CA ARG A 496 -4.20 4.79 39.73
C ARG A 496 -5.44 5.66 39.83
N ASP A 497 -6.38 5.30 40.69
CA ASP A 497 -7.51 6.16 41.01
C ASP A 497 -7.03 7.34 41.87
N VAL A 498 -7.36 8.55 41.42
CA VAL A 498 -6.92 9.80 42.01
C VAL A 498 -8.13 10.47 42.67
N PRO A 499 -8.21 10.49 44.02
CA PRO A 499 -9.26 11.22 44.70
C PRO A 499 -9.06 12.73 44.55
N VAL A 500 -10.08 13.51 44.93
CA VAL A 500 -9.97 14.98 45.00
C VAL A 500 -8.79 15.35 45.89
N ASN A 501 -7.92 16.26 45.42
CA ASN A 501 -6.68 16.66 46.09
C ASN A 501 -5.66 15.51 46.28
N GLY A 502 -5.72 14.48 45.43
CA GLY A 502 -4.85 13.30 45.47
C GLY A 502 -3.82 13.24 44.34
N SER A 503 -3.64 14.31 43.56
CA SER A 503 -2.73 14.34 42.42
C SER A 503 -1.28 14.28 42.89
N ARG A 504 -0.43 13.56 42.15
CA ARG A 504 1.01 13.47 42.48
C ARG A 504 1.73 14.80 42.27
N ASN A 505 1.17 15.65 41.40
CA ASN A 505 1.60 17.02 41.17
C ASN A 505 0.63 17.98 41.87
N PRO A 506 1.02 18.60 43.00
CA PRO A 506 0.14 19.49 43.76
C PRO A 506 -0.38 20.69 42.97
N TRP A 507 0.33 21.10 41.91
CA TRP A 507 -0.11 22.18 41.03
C TRP A 507 -1.46 21.88 40.38
N ILE A 508 -1.70 20.62 40.00
CA ILE A 508 -2.98 20.18 39.39
C ILE A 508 -4.12 20.43 40.36
N ASP A 509 -3.94 20.04 41.63
CA ASP A 509 -4.97 20.19 42.65
C ASP A 509 -5.19 21.65 43.02
N SER A 510 -4.13 22.46 43.11
CA SER A 510 -4.26 23.89 43.46
C SER A 510 -4.83 24.74 42.33
N THR A 511 -4.50 24.44 41.09
CA THR A 511 -4.77 25.31 39.92
C THR A 511 -5.96 24.82 39.10
N LEU A 512 -6.04 23.51 38.82
CA LEU A 512 -7.10 22.95 37.98
C LEU A 512 -8.27 22.41 38.82
N GLN A 513 -8.02 22.00 40.07
CA GLN A 513 -9.04 21.50 41.01
C GLN A 513 -9.98 20.45 40.38
N PRO A 514 -9.44 19.38 39.75
CA PRO A 514 -10.27 18.38 39.10
C PRO A 514 -11.09 17.58 40.13
N SER A 515 -12.25 17.06 39.72
CA SER A 515 -12.92 16.00 40.48
C SER A 515 -12.12 14.69 40.39
N ALA A 516 -12.54 13.65 41.13
CA ALA A 516 -11.86 12.36 41.10
C ALA A 516 -11.73 11.81 39.66
N TRP A 517 -10.57 11.28 39.34
CA TRP A 517 -10.20 10.81 38.00
C TRP A 517 -9.26 9.61 38.09
N THR A 518 -8.99 8.94 36.97
CA THR A 518 -8.03 7.83 36.94
C THR A 518 -6.84 8.17 36.06
N GLU A 519 -5.65 7.94 36.61
CA GLU A 519 -4.37 8.18 35.96
C GLU A 519 -3.87 6.90 35.30
N LEU A 520 -3.48 6.99 34.01
CA LEU A 520 -2.64 5.98 33.38
C LEU A 520 -1.17 6.31 33.68
N LEU A 521 -0.52 5.47 34.48
CA LEU A 521 0.83 5.71 34.97
C LEU A 521 1.85 5.76 33.81
N PRO A 522 2.91 6.59 33.92
CA PRO A 522 4.02 6.61 32.97
C PRO A 522 4.72 5.25 32.92
N CYS A 523 5.23 4.87 31.76
CA CYS A 523 6.02 3.64 31.65
C CYS A 523 7.38 3.81 32.32
N ILE A 524 7.83 2.80 33.07
CA ILE A 524 9.14 2.82 33.74
C ILE A 524 10.31 2.92 32.74
N ASP A 525 10.11 2.49 31.50
CA ASP A 525 11.07 2.65 30.40
C ASP A 525 11.54 4.10 30.27
N LEU A 526 10.65 5.07 30.44
CA LEU A 526 10.99 6.50 30.37
C LEU A 526 12.07 6.86 31.40
N CYS A 527 11.96 6.31 32.60
CA CYS A 527 12.97 6.48 33.64
C CYS A 527 14.29 5.79 33.25
N TYR A 528 14.24 4.55 32.76
CA TYR A 528 15.45 3.84 32.34
C TYR A 528 16.18 4.54 31.20
N HIS A 529 15.45 5.18 30.29
CA HIS A 529 16.04 6.01 29.23
C HIS A 529 16.83 7.19 29.80
N VAL A 530 16.32 7.87 30.84
CA VAL A 530 17.09 8.92 31.52
C VAL A 530 18.37 8.35 32.13
N VAL A 531 18.29 7.24 32.87
CA VAL A 531 19.47 6.60 33.48
C VAL A 531 20.52 6.21 32.44
N GLN A 532 20.09 5.74 31.26
CA GLN A 532 20.99 5.34 30.18
C GLN A 532 21.61 6.52 29.43
N SER A 533 20.84 7.59 29.24
CA SER A 533 21.24 8.72 28.40
C SER A 533 21.95 9.82 29.19
N CYS A 534 21.72 9.91 30.50
CA CYS A 534 22.25 10.97 31.33
C CYS A 534 23.50 10.58 32.14
N PRO A 535 24.34 11.56 32.52
CA PRO A 535 25.58 11.28 33.24
C PRO A 535 25.37 10.75 34.66
N PRO A 536 26.23 9.82 35.14
CA PRO A 536 26.10 9.25 36.48
C PRO A 536 26.14 10.25 37.64
N TYR A 537 26.79 11.42 37.48
CA TYR A 537 26.86 12.43 38.54
C TYR A 537 25.51 13.12 38.82
N LEU A 538 24.53 13.02 37.91
CA LEU A 538 23.17 13.47 38.18
C LEU A 538 22.44 12.58 39.19
N GLN A 539 23.01 11.40 39.52
CA GLN A 539 22.48 10.46 40.52
C GLN A 539 21.00 10.15 40.31
N PHE A 540 20.58 10.08 39.05
CA PHE A 540 19.22 9.75 38.67
C PHE A 540 19.05 8.23 38.76
N PHE A 541 18.04 7.77 39.51
CA PHE A 541 17.77 6.35 39.71
C PHE A 541 16.28 6.06 39.55
N CYS A 542 15.96 4.92 38.93
CA CYS A 542 14.59 4.45 38.84
C CYS A 542 14.18 3.70 40.11
N PRO A 543 12.92 3.86 40.57
CA PRO A 543 12.43 3.11 41.71
C PRO A 543 12.42 1.61 41.41
N VAL A 544 12.53 0.82 42.47
CA VAL A 544 12.51 -0.66 42.42
C VAL A 544 11.46 -1.21 43.38
N GLY A 545 11.04 -2.46 43.16
CA GLY A 545 10.06 -3.14 44.01
C GLY A 545 8.70 -2.43 44.03
N ASP A 546 8.05 -2.41 45.20
CA ASP A 546 6.69 -1.90 45.37
C ASP A 546 6.53 -0.42 44.96
N LEU A 547 7.59 0.39 45.17
CA LEU A 547 7.61 1.80 44.77
C LEU A 547 7.52 1.98 43.26
N ALA A 548 8.11 1.07 42.49
CA ALA A 548 8.02 1.11 41.04
C ALA A 548 6.57 0.89 40.58
N SER A 549 5.89 -0.11 41.15
CA SER A 549 4.52 -0.47 40.77
C SER A 549 3.46 0.57 41.11
N VAL A 550 3.72 1.47 42.06
CA VAL A 550 2.77 2.55 42.43
C VAL A 550 3.02 3.86 41.69
N GLN A 551 4.18 4.01 41.04
CA GLN A 551 4.57 5.24 40.33
C GLN A 551 4.63 5.07 38.81
N TYR A 552 4.91 3.85 38.34
CA TYR A 552 5.13 3.52 36.94
C TYR A 552 4.40 2.24 36.55
N GLY A 553 4.07 2.15 35.26
CA GLY A 553 3.65 0.91 34.62
C GLY A 553 4.74 0.27 33.79
N TYR A 554 4.50 -0.98 33.38
CA TYR A 554 5.32 -1.69 32.40
C TYR A 554 4.59 -1.78 31.06
N TRP A 555 5.34 -1.61 29.97
CA TRP A 555 4.79 -1.79 28.64
C TRP A 555 4.58 -3.28 28.35
N GLN A 556 3.33 -3.67 28.11
CA GLN A 556 2.94 -5.04 27.83
C GLN A 556 1.99 -5.07 26.64
N THR A 557 2.07 -6.14 25.85
CA THR A 557 1.19 -6.36 24.70
C THR A 557 0.50 -7.72 24.82
N GLY A 558 -0.70 -7.82 24.28
CA GLY A 558 -1.50 -9.04 24.30
C GLY A 558 -2.90 -8.82 24.85
N ASN A 559 -3.61 -9.92 25.04
CA ASN A 559 -5.01 -9.89 25.45
C ASN A 559 -5.16 -10.35 26.90
N ALA A 560 -6.09 -9.73 27.61
CA ALA A 560 -6.54 -10.16 28.93
C ALA A 560 -8.05 -10.32 28.93
N THR A 561 -8.55 -11.42 29.48
CA THR A 561 -9.99 -11.66 29.59
C THR A 561 -10.38 -11.66 31.05
N VAL A 562 -11.28 -10.76 31.44
CA VAL A 562 -11.82 -10.67 32.80
C VAL A 562 -13.34 -10.61 32.71
N ASN A 563 -14.03 -11.43 33.51
CA ASN A 563 -15.50 -11.49 33.56
C ASN A 563 -16.18 -11.64 32.19
N GLY A 564 -15.57 -12.37 31.25
CA GLY A 564 -16.08 -12.58 29.89
C GLY A 564 -15.78 -11.44 28.90
N THR A 565 -15.21 -10.33 29.35
CA THR A 565 -14.77 -9.22 28.49
C THR A 565 -13.28 -9.39 28.16
N THR A 566 -12.95 -9.37 26.87
CA THR A 566 -11.55 -9.43 26.41
C THR A 566 -11.05 -8.03 26.08
N TYR A 567 -10.00 -7.62 26.76
CA TYR A 567 -9.27 -6.38 26.56
C TYR A 567 -8.01 -6.68 25.74
N GLN A 568 -7.81 -5.92 24.68
CA GLN A 568 -6.62 -6.01 23.84
C GLN A 568 -5.68 -4.85 24.16
N PHE A 569 -4.44 -5.16 24.53
CA PHE A 569 -3.38 -4.19 24.78
C PHE A 569 -2.36 -4.20 23.64
N ASN A 570 -2.20 -3.05 23.00
CA ASN A 570 -1.37 -2.83 21.84
C ASN A 570 -0.96 -1.33 21.78
N LEU A 571 -0.48 -0.86 20.63
CA LEU A 571 -0.10 0.55 20.48
C LEU A 571 -1.26 1.53 20.68
N ASN A 572 -2.46 1.18 20.23
CA ASN A 572 -3.67 2.00 20.35
C ASN A 572 -4.31 1.88 21.75
N ASN A 573 -4.07 0.77 22.45
CA ASN A 573 -4.54 0.50 23.81
C ASN A 573 -3.35 0.25 24.75
N PRO A 574 -2.64 1.31 25.18
CA PRO A 574 -1.40 1.17 25.92
C PRO A 574 -1.62 0.73 27.37
N THR A 575 -0.70 -0.08 27.92
CA THR A 575 -0.73 -0.45 29.35
C THR A 575 -0.14 0.61 30.28
N CYS A 576 0.62 1.56 29.74
CA CYS A 576 1.18 2.69 30.47
C CYS A 576 1.50 3.83 29.49
N ASN A 577 1.67 5.06 29.99
CA ASN A 577 1.99 6.22 29.18
C ASN A 577 3.48 6.21 28.75
N ARG A 578 3.76 5.78 27.51
CA ARG A 578 5.13 5.55 26.96
C ARG A 578 5.64 6.68 26.04
N MET A 579 5.09 7.88 26.16
CA MET A 579 5.31 9.07 25.32
C MET A 579 6.66 9.12 24.56
N GLY A 580 6.62 9.30 23.23
CA GLY A 580 7.80 9.64 22.41
C GLY A 580 8.85 8.54 22.19
N LEU A 581 8.64 7.31 22.71
CA LEU A 581 9.58 6.21 22.54
C LEU A 581 9.33 5.39 21.26
N ASP A 582 10.42 4.95 20.61
CA ASP A 582 10.33 4.03 19.48
C ASP A 582 9.88 2.64 19.96
N VAL A 583 8.74 2.20 19.43
CA VAL A 583 8.17 0.87 19.66
C VAL A 583 9.05 -0.26 19.12
N LYS A 584 10.10 0.00 18.35
CA LYS A 584 11.09 -1.01 17.92
C LYS A 584 12.26 -1.18 18.89
N LEU A 585 12.51 -0.19 19.76
CA LEU A 585 13.56 -0.24 20.80
C LEU A 585 13.11 -1.00 22.06
N LEU A 586 12.02 -1.79 21.96
CA LEU A 586 11.47 -2.67 23.00
C LEU A 586 12.53 -3.62 23.56
N THR A 587 13.10 -3.32 24.72
CA THR A 587 14.06 -4.22 25.37
C THR A 587 13.82 -4.49 26.85
N LEU A 588 12.70 -4.06 27.44
CA LEU A 588 12.38 -4.41 28.84
C LEU A 588 10.91 -4.81 29.02
N SER A 589 10.39 -5.71 28.19
CA SER A 589 9.09 -6.35 28.44
C SER A 589 9.28 -7.79 28.94
N SER A 590 8.62 -8.09 30.07
CA SER A 590 8.27 -9.43 30.61
C SER A 590 9.17 -10.17 31.62
N GLN A 591 10.43 -9.82 31.89
CA GLN A 591 11.26 -10.58 32.86
C GLN A 591 11.38 -9.97 34.27
N GLY A 592 10.64 -8.91 34.59
CA GLY A 592 10.69 -8.26 35.92
C GLY A 592 10.17 -9.09 37.11
N HIS A 593 9.41 -10.18 36.87
CA HIS A 593 8.89 -11.04 37.96
C HIS A 593 9.71 -12.33 38.20
N LYS A 594 10.82 -12.55 37.48
CA LYS A 594 11.69 -13.73 37.70
C LYS A 594 13.01 -13.38 38.37
N LEU A 595 12.98 -12.56 39.43
CA LEU A 595 13.96 -12.74 40.50
C LEU A 595 13.54 -13.99 41.29
N ARG A 596 13.87 -15.18 40.74
CA ARG A 596 14.07 -16.33 41.62
C ARG A 596 15.12 -15.87 42.62
N ILE A 597 14.71 -15.79 43.89
CA ILE A 597 15.61 -15.88 45.02
C ILE A 597 16.42 -17.16 44.77
N PHE A 598 17.58 -17.03 44.14
CA PHE A 598 18.62 -18.02 44.31
C PHE A 598 19.02 -17.84 45.76
N SER A 599 18.42 -18.67 46.63
CA SER A 599 18.96 -18.93 47.94
C SER A 599 20.41 -19.33 47.71
N CYS A 600 21.31 -18.39 48.01
CA CYS A 600 22.73 -18.55 47.86
C CYS A 600 23.22 -19.51 48.96
N SER A 601 22.90 -20.79 48.84
CA SER A 601 23.43 -21.86 49.69
C SER A 601 24.66 -22.53 49.06
N PHE A 602 25.14 -22.04 47.91
CA PHE A 602 26.32 -22.60 47.23
C PHE A 602 27.55 -21.69 47.16
N CYS A 603 27.48 -20.45 47.67
CA CYS A 603 28.66 -19.56 47.70
C CYS A 603 29.51 -19.62 48.99
N ILE A 604 29.17 -20.47 49.96
CA ILE A 604 29.98 -20.62 51.19
C ILE A 604 31.12 -21.66 51.02
N VAL A 605 31.10 -22.50 49.99
CA VAL A 605 32.11 -23.58 49.86
C VAL A 605 33.37 -23.15 49.08
N PHE A 606 33.32 -22.09 48.27
CA PHE A 606 34.47 -21.66 47.45
C PHE A 606 35.37 -20.58 48.08
N PHE A 607 34.98 -20.01 49.22
CA PHE A 607 35.76 -18.94 49.88
C PHE A 607 36.78 -19.44 50.93
N VAL A 608 36.91 -20.76 51.14
CA VAL A 608 37.83 -21.33 52.14
C VAL A 608 39.11 -21.92 51.53
N ILE A 609 39.28 -21.94 50.20
CA ILE A 609 40.44 -22.59 49.53
C ILE A 609 41.46 -21.57 48.95
N PHE A 610 41.25 -20.26 49.08
CA PHE A 610 42.20 -19.23 48.61
C PHE A 610 42.84 -18.38 49.72
N ILE A 611 42.90 -18.91 50.95
CA ILE A 611 43.75 -18.40 52.02
C ILE A 611 44.58 -19.58 52.53
N LEU A 612 45.56 -20.02 51.74
CA LEU A 612 46.74 -20.81 52.11
C LEU A 612 47.51 -21.13 50.82
N LEU A 613 48.21 -20.12 50.30
CA LEU A 613 49.43 -20.22 49.48
C LEU A 613 50.10 -18.85 49.39
#